data_AF-D4DXX3-F1
#
_entry.id   AF-D4DXX3-F1
#
_cell.length_a   1.000
_cell.length_b   1.000
_cell.length_c   1.000
_cell.angle_alpha   90.00
_cell.angle_beta   90.00
_cell.angle_gamma   90.00
#
_symmetry.space_group_name_H-M   'P 1'
#
loop_
_entity.id
_entity.type
_entity.pdbx_description
1 polymer ?
#
loop_
_entity_poly.entity_id
_entity_poly.type
_entity_poly.pdbx_seq_one_letter_code
_entity_poly.pdbx_strand_id
1 'polypeptide(L)'
;MWWIFKANTPEAQTLFQSGWFIEGLLSQTLIVHMIRTRKIPFVQSRPSWPLLLTTLLVIACGIGLTFSPLAGFLQLQALPLGYFPWLLLILAGYMVLTQGVKGWFVRRYGWQ
;
A
#
# COMPACT_ATOMS: atom_id res chain seq x y z
N MET A 1 6.58 1.25 -12.81
CA MET A 1 5.62 1.69 -13.85
C MET A 1 6.33 2.23 -15.08
N TRP A 2 7.01 3.37 -14.99
CA TRP A 2 7.60 4.08 -16.13
C TRP A 2 8.63 3.26 -16.93
N TRP A 3 9.64 2.69 -16.26
CA TRP A 3 10.76 2.01 -16.93
C TRP A 3 10.53 0.51 -17.19
N ILE A 4 9.81 -0.16 -16.28
CA ILE A 4 9.60 -1.62 -16.32
C ILE A 4 8.37 -2.00 -17.14
N PHE A 5 7.25 -1.29 -16.96
CA PHE A 5 6.00 -1.56 -17.68
C PHE A 5 5.83 -0.65 -18.90
N LYS A 6 6.81 0.21 -19.20
CA LYS A 6 6.76 1.22 -20.27
C LYS A 6 5.45 2.02 -20.26
N ALA A 7 4.95 2.32 -19.06
CA ALA A 7 3.76 3.13 -18.87
C ALA A 7 4.10 4.62 -19.01
N ASN A 8 4.71 4.99 -20.13
CA ASN A 8 5.21 6.33 -20.45
C ASN A 8 4.55 6.92 -21.70
N THR A 9 3.49 6.28 -22.21
CA THR A 9 2.67 6.78 -23.31
C THR A 9 1.26 7.14 -22.81
N PRO A 10 0.53 8.06 -23.47
CA PRO A 10 -0.82 8.44 -23.07
C PRO A 10 -1.78 7.24 -22.96
N GLU A 11 -1.60 6.21 -23.77
CA GLU A 11 -2.42 4.99 -23.79
C GLU A 11 -2.23 4.15 -22.53
N ALA A 12 -1.11 4.31 -21.81
CA ALA A 12 -0.82 3.61 -20.57
C ALA A 12 -1.10 4.46 -19.32
N GLN A 13 -1.69 5.65 -19.46
CA GLN A 13 -1.99 6.55 -18.34
C GLN A 13 -2.90 5.89 -17.29
N THR A 14 -3.92 5.16 -17.73
CA THR A 14 -4.83 4.39 -16.87
C THR A 14 -4.10 3.30 -16.07
N LEU A 15 -3.03 2.70 -16.62
CA LEU A 15 -2.18 1.75 -15.91
C LEU A 15 -1.50 2.41 -14.71
N PHE A 16 -0.93 3.59 -14.95
CA PHE A 16 -0.25 4.36 -13.94
C PHE A 16 -1.22 4.82 -12.86
N GLN A 17 -2.38 5.37 -13.25
CA GLN A 17 -3.45 5.78 -12.34
C GLN A 17 -3.92 4.61 -11.46
N SER A 18 -4.08 3.41 -12.05
CA SER A 18 -4.56 2.24 -11.31
C SER A 18 -3.55 1.74 -10.28
N GLY A 19 -2.27 1.69 -10.64
CA GLY A 19 -1.27 1.28 -9.65
C GLY A 19 -0.96 2.35 -8.62
N TRP A 20 -1.03 3.63 -8.99
CA TRP A 20 -0.98 4.73 -8.04
C TRP A 20 -2.13 4.66 -7.03
N PHE A 21 -3.35 4.36 -7.50
CA PHE A 21 -4.51 4.15 -6.65
C PHE A 21 -4.29 3.00 -5.66
N ILE A 22 -3.89 1.81 -6.15
CA ILE A 22 -3.65 0.65 -5.29
C ILE A 22 -2.51 0.93 -4.29
N GLU A 23 -1.38 1.46 -4.76
CA GLU A 23 -0.23 1.75 -3.91
C GLU A 23 -0.58 2.77 -2.82
N GLY A 24 -1.27 3.86 -3.17
CA GLY A 24 -1.75 4.87 -2.23
C GLY A 24 -2.75 4.30 -1.21
N LEU A 25 -3.72 3.50 -1.66
CA LEU A 25 -4.71 2.87 -0.78
C LEU A 25 -4.05 1.94 0.24
N LEU A 26 -3.10 1.13 -0.21
CA LEU A 26 -2.40 0.16 0.62
C LEU A 26 -1.45 0.83 1.61
N SER A 27 -0.67 1.82 1.17
CA SER A 27 0.24 2.56 2.06
C SER A 27 -0.52 3.32 3.16
N GLN A 28 -1.65 3.94 2.82
CA GLN A 28 -2.56 4.59 3.79
C GLN A 28 -3.18 3.59 4.78
N THR A 29 -3.52 2.39 4.34
CA THR A 29 -4.05 1.36 5.24
C THR A 29 -2.95 0.82 6.16
N LEU A 30 -1.75 0.61 5.62
CA LEU A 30 -0.59 0.11 6.36
C LEU A 30 -0.10 1.12 7.40
N ILE A 31 -0.03 2.42 7.09
CA ILE A 31 0.51 3.42 8.04
C ILE A 31 -0.29 3.46 9.36
N VAL A 32 -1.61 3.24 9.30
CA VAL A 32 -2.47 3.13 10.50
C VAL A 32 -1.98 2.03 11.44
N HIS A 33 -1.49 0.90 10.91
CA HIS A 33 -0.91 -0.19 11.71
C HIS A 33 0.43 0.21 12.32
N MET A 34 1.19 1.03 11.61
CA MET A 34 2.57 1.39 11.93
C MET A 34 2.67 2.42 13.05
N ILE A 35 1.73 3.37 13.08
CA ILE A 35 1.70 4.48 14.05
C ILE A 35 0.97 4.12 15.35
N ARG A 36 0.13 3.08 15.36
CA ARG A 36 -0.70 2.72 16.52
C ARG A 36 0.11 2.48 17.80
N THR A 37 1.30 1.91 17.67
CA THR A 37 2.16 1.61 18.82
C THR A 37 3.62 1.84 18.48
N ARG A 38 4.48 2.02 19.50
CA ARG A 38 5.94 2.09 19.29
C ARG A 38 6.57 0.77 18.88
N LYS A 39 5.89 -0.33 19.19
CA LYS A 39 6.36 -1.68 18.89
C LYS A 39 6.35 -1.93 17.39
N ILE A 40 7.11 -2.94 16.96
CA ILE A 40 7.09 -3.40 15.57
C ILE A 40 5.71 -4.03 15.31
N PRO A 41 4.90 -3.49 14.39
CA PRO A 41 3.58 -4.02 14.09
C PRO A 41 3.71 -5.42 13.49
N PHE A 42 2.72 -6.26 13.75
CA PHE A 42 2.63 -7.68 13.35
C PHE A 42 3.61 -8.63 14.04
N VAL A 43 4.79 -8.17 14.48
CA VAL A 43 5.76 -8.97 15.24
C VAL A 43 5.55 -8.82 16.76
N GLN A 44 5.50 -7.58 17.23
CA GLN A 44 5.42 -7.25 18.67
C GLN A 44 4.08 -6.66 19.09
N SER A 45 3.34 -6.07 18.15
CA SER A 45 1.95 -5.63 18.37
C SER A 45 1.07 -6.22 17.28
N ARG A 46 0.23 -7.18 17.66
CA ARG A 46 -0.80 -7.70 16.76
C ARG A 46 -1.93 -6.67 16.64
N PRO A 47 -2.33 -6.28 15.42
CA PRO A 47 -3.52 -5.45 15.25
C PRO A 47 -4.74 -6.15 15.85
N SER A 48 -5.73 -5.37 16.28
CA SER A 48 -6.98 -5.96 16.77
C SER A 48 -7.71 -6.65 15.62
N TRP A 49 -8.49 -7.69 15.91
CA TRP A 49 -9.25 -8.43 14.90
C TRP A 49 -10.06 -7.51 13.96
N PRO A 50 -10.76 -6.47 14.46
CA PRO A 50 -11.48 -5.53 13.59
C PRO A 50 -10.57 -4.78 12.62
N LEU A 51 -9.38 -4.35 13.06
CA LEU A 51 -8.44 -3.60 12.21
C LEU A 51 -7.82 -4.49 11.12
N LEU A 52 -7.56 -5.76 11.44
CA LEU A 52 -7.07 -6.73 10.47
C LEU A 52 -8.13 -7.04 9.42
N LEU A 53 -9.38 -7.24 9.85
CA LEU A 53 -10.52 -7.50 8.94
C LEU A 53 -10.77 -6.30 8.02
N THR A 54 -10.81 -5.08 8.55
CA THR A 54 -11.01 -3.88 7.71
C THR A 54 -9.88 -3.71 6.71
N THR A 55 -8.65 -4.01 7.09
CA THR A 55 -7.51 -4.01 6.17
C THR A 55 -7.73 -4.99 5.03
N LEU A 56 -8.00 -6.26 5.33
CA LEU A 56 -8.24 -7.27 4.31
C LEU A 56 -9.39 -6.89 3.38
N LEU A 57 -10.47 -6.32 3.93
CA LEU A 57 -11.60 -5.82 3.14
C LEU A 57 -11.19 -4.66 2.23
N VAL A 58 -10.43 -3.68 2.72
CA VAL A 58 -9.95 -2.56 1.90
C VAL A 58 -9.03 -3.05 0.77
N ILE A 59 -8.13 -3.99 1.06
CA ILE A 59 -7.25 -4.60 0.05
C ILE A 59 -8.10 -5.33 -1.01
N ALA A 60 -9.01 -6.19 -0.58
CA ALA A 60 -9.86 -6.99 -1.47
C ALA A 60 -10.77 -6.09 -2.33
N CYS A 61 -11.40 -5.08 -1.71
CA CYS A 61 -12.24 -4.11 -2.41
C CYS A 61 -11.42 -3.25 -3.39
N GLY A 62 -10.24 -2.76 -2.98
CA GLY A 62 -9.39 -1.93 -3.83
C GLY A 62 -8.88 -2.68 -5.05
N ILE A 63 -8.39 -3.91 -4.87
CA ILE A 63 -7.99 -4.77 -5.98
C ILE A 63 -9.21 -5.13 -6.82
N GLY A 64 -10.29 -5.61 -6.20
CA GLY A 64 -11.53 -5.98 -6.88
C GLY A 64 -12.12 -4.86 -7.73
N LEU A 65 -12.04 -3.61 -7.27
CA LEU A 65 -12.49 -2.43 -8.02
C LEU A 65 -11.76 -2.28 -9.35
N THR A 66 -10.43 -2.51 -9.39
CA THR A 66 -9.65 -2.43 -10.64
C THR A 66 -9.97 -3.52 -11.67
N PHE A 67 -10.54 -4.64 -11.22
CA PHE A 67 -11.01 -5.73 -12.09
C PHE A 67 -12.53 -5.69 -12.34
N SER A 68 -13.24 -4.73 -11.73
CA SER A 68 -14.69 -4.61 -11.84
C SER A 68 -15.11 -3.83 -13.09
N PRO A 69 -16.38 -3.97 -13.55
CA PRO A 69 -16.92 -3.14 -14.64
C PRO A 69 -16.89 -1.63 -14.35
N LEU A 70 -16.81 -1.24 -13.07
CA LEU A 70 -16.70 0.16 -12.63
C LEU A 70 -15.31 0.75 -12.85
N ALA A 71 -14.29 -0.07 -13.14
CA ALA A 71 -12.92 0.39 -13.33
C ALA A 71 -12.84 1.44 -14.44
N GLY A 72 -13.49 1.20 -15.59
CA GLY A 72 -13.48 2.13 -16.72
C GLY A 72 -14.09 3.51 -16.41
N PHE A 73 -15.11 3.57 -15.54
CA PHE A 73 -15.71 4.84 -15.11
C PHE A 73 -14.74 5.69 -14.28
N LEU A 74 -13.86 5.03 -13.51
CA LEU A 74 -12.85 5.68 -12.66
C LEU A 74 -11.50 5.85 -13.37
N GLN A 75 -11.43 5.61 -14.68
CA GLN A 75 -10.18 5.53 -15.45
C GLN A 75 -9.17 4.51 -14.89
N LEU A 76 -9.69 3.48 -14.22
CA LEU A 76 -8.91 2.36 -13.72
C LEU A 76 -8.92 1.22 -14.75
N GLN A 77 -7.89 0.40 -14.71
CA GLN A 77 -7.76 -0.79 -15.51
C GLN A 77 -7.12 -1.92 -14.70
N ALA A 78 -7.35 -3.15 -15.15
CA ALA A 78 -6.74 -4.32 -14.55
C ALA A 78 -5.21 -4.24 -14.60
N LEU A 79 -4.55 -4.42 -13.46
CA LEU A 79 -3.10 -4.42 -13.39
C LEU A 79 -2.53 -5.79 -13.80
N PRO A 80 -1.40 -5.82 -14.53
CA PRO A 80 -0.72 -7.06 -14.83
C PRO A 80 -0.24 -7.73 -13.54
N LEU A 81 -0.34 -9.06 -13.47
CA LEU A 81 0.04 -9.83 -12.28
C LEU A 81 1.50 -9.58 -11.85
N GLY A 82 2.38 -9.28 -12.80
CA GLY A 82 3.78 -8.90 -12.53
C GLY A 82 3.94 -7.60 -11.73
N TYR A 83 2.90 -6.77 -11.59
CA TYR A 83 2.92 -5.57 -10.75
C TYR A 83 2.93 -5.89 -9.26
N PHE A 84 2.21 -6.93 -8.83
CA PHE A 84 2.01 -7.23 -7.40
C PHE A 84 3.31 -7.57 -6.64
N PRO A 85 4.28 -8.31 -7.21
CA PRO A 85 5.59 -8.49 -6.56
C PRO A 85 6.32 -7.16 -6.31
N TRP A 86 6.29 -6.23 -7.28
CA TRP A 86 6.88 -4.90 -7.12
C TRP A 86 6.15 -4.07 -6.07
N LEU A 87 4.83 -4.12 -6.07
CA LEU A 87 4.00 -3.48 -5.06
C LEU A 87 4.34 -3.98 -3.65
N LEU A 88 4.46 -5.30 -3.47
CA LEU A 88 4.88 -5.89 -2.19
C LEU A 88 6.26 -5.40 -1.77
N LEU A 89 7.22 -5.34 -2.70
CA LEU A 89 8.56 -4.84 -2.43
C LEU A 89 8.54 -3.37 -1.99
N ILE A 90 7.79 -2.52 -2.67
CA ILE A 90 7.64 -1.09 -2.35
C ILE A 90 7.02 -0.92 -0.97
N LEU A 91 5.92 -1.63 -0.68
CA LEU A 91 5.24 -1.55 0.62
C LEU A 91 6.11 -2.10 1.76
N ALA A 92 6.88 -3.16 1.51
CA ALA A 92 7.85 -3.67 2.48
C ALA A 92 8.95 -2.64 2.75
N GLY A 93 9.50 -2.01 1.70
CA GLY A 93 10.48 -0.93 1.84
C GLY A 93 9.92 0.26 2.62
N TYR A 94 8.70 0.69 2.31
CA TYR A 94 7.97 1.71 3.04
C TYR A 94 7.81 1.35 4.53
N MET A 95 7.46 0.10 4.83
CA MET A 95 7.32 -0.36 6.21
C MET A 95 8.65 -0.34 6.95
N VAL A 96 9.71 -0.88 6.34
CA VAL A 96 11.05 -0.89 6.94
C VAL A 96 11.53 0.53 7.22
N LEU A 97 11.38 1.44 6.24
CA LEU A 97 11.75 2.84 6.39
C LEU A 97 10.96 3.52 7.50
N THR A 98 9.63 3.36 7.52
CA THR A 98 8.75 3.95 8.52
C THR A 98 9.09 3.45 9.93
N GLN A 99 9.34 2.14 10.12
CA GLN A 99 9.79 1.62 11.41
C GLN A 99 11.18 2.12 11.79
N GLY A 100 12.10 2.20 10.84
CA GLY A 100 13.45 2.72 11.05
C GLY A 100 13.45 4.17 11.54
N VAL A 101 12.72 5.04 10.84
CA VAL A 101 12.54 6.45 11.20
C VAL A 101 11.83 6.58 12.55
N LYS A 102 10.76 5.81 12.79
CA LYS A 102 10.06 5.80 14.08
C LYS A 102 10.99 5.38 15.22
N GLY A 103 11.76 4.31 15.02
CA GLY A 103 12.71 3.80 16.01
C GLY A 103 13.84 4.80 16.30
N TRP A 104 14.37 5.44 15.27
CA TRP A 104 15.35 6.52 15.41
C TRP A 104 14.77 7.70 16.18
N PHE A 105 13.57 8.17 15.81
CA PHE A 105 12.91 9.29 16.46
C PHE A 105 12.62 9.02 17.93
N VAL A 106 12.06 7.84 18.26
CA VAL A 106 11.77 7.44 19.65
C VAL A 106 13.05 7.39 20.49
N ARG A 107 14.16 6.88 19.94
CA ARG A 107 15.46 6.86 20.64
C ARG A 107 16.05 8.25 20.83
N ARG A 108 15.86 9.15 19.85
CA ARG A 108 16.48 10.49 19.83
C ARG A 108 15.74 11.53 20.67
N TYR A 109 14.41 11.49 20.66
CA TYR A 109 13.56 12.54 21.24
C TYR A 109 12.73 12.08 22.44
N GLY A 110 12.63 10.76 22.68
CA GLY A 110 11.79 10.23 23.75
C GLY A 110 10.31 10.43 23.42
N TRP A 111 9.65 9.37 22.98
CA TRP A 111 8.19 9.39 22.85
C TRP A 111 7.62 9.03 24.24
N GLN A 112 6.59 9.72 24.74
CA GLN A 112 5.88 9.35 25.99
C GLN A 112 4.68 8.46 25.73
#